data_AF-A0A1H9WUZ0-F1
#
_entry.id   AF-A0A1H9WUZ0-F1
#
_cell.length_a   1.000
_cell.length_b   1.000
_cell.length_c   1.000
_cell.angle_alpha   90.00
_cell.angle_beta   90.00
_cell.angle_gamma   90.00
#
_symmetry.space_group_name_H-M   'P 1'
#
loop_
_entity.id
_entity.type
_entity.pdbx_description
1 polymer ?
#
loop_
_entity_poly.entity_id
_entity_poly.type
_entity_poly.pdbx_seq_one_letter_code
_entity_poly.pdbx_strand_id
1 'polypeptide(L)'
;MATDTWLGRAVLEVEQPYPPLGLPNAEYETDGQDMTVFASAAPPYAEVLQARAERRTMVRDFRGAVTPADLAVVRKNPWNPEHPESVLSCLHTILEEEWEHLRFATRDLDTITARTS
;
A
#
# COMPACT_ATOMS: atom_id res chain seq x y z
N MET A 1 2.38 2.31 0.52
CA MET A 1 2.27 1.92 -0.90
C MET A 1 1.46 0.63 -1.13
N ALA A 2 1.26 -0.22 -0.11
CA ALA A 2 0.49 -1.47 -0.17
C ALA A 2 -0.76 -1.42 -1.09
N THR A 3 -1.67 -0.48 -0.84
CA THR A 3 -2.91 -0.36 -1.63
C THR A 3 -2.64 0.01 -3.09
N ASP A 4 -1.76 0.97 -3.34
CA ASP A 4 -1.43 1.40 -4.71
C ASP A 4 -0.77 0.27 -5.50
N THR A 5 0.12 -0.50 -4.85
CA THR A 5 0.80 -1.64 -5.47
C THR A 5 -0.16 -2.81 -5.71
N TRP A 6 -0.82 -3.30 -4.66
CA TRP A 6 -1.57 -4.56 -4.75
C TRP A 6 -2.97 -4.36 -5.33
N LEU A 7 -3.69 -3.33 -4.91
CA LEU A 7 -5.02 -3.04 -5.46
C LEU A 7 -4.91 -2.25 -6.76
N GLY A 8 -4.13 -1.17 -6.77
CA GLY A 8 -3.98 -0.30 -7.96
C GLY A 8 -3.27 -1.00 -9.13
N ARG A 9 -2.02 -1.44 -8.94
CA ARG A 9 -1.24 -2.09 -10.01
C ARG A 9 -1.71 -3.50 -10.32
N ALA A 10 -1.75 -4.37 -9.31
CA ALA A 10 -1.90 -5.80 -9.58
C ALA A 10 -3.35 -6.18 -9.88
N VAL A 11 -4.32 -5.69 -9.10
CA VAL A 11 -5.73 -6.09 -9.25
C VAL A 11 -6.45 -5.25 -10.30
N LEU A 12 -6.32 -3.92 -10.23
CA LEU A 12 -7.01 -2.97 -11.13
C LEU A 12 -6.20 -2.63 -12.39
N GLU A 13 -4.95 -3.10 -12.50
CA GLU A 13 -4.08 -2.93 -13.67
C GLU A 13 -3.87 -1.45 -14.07
N VAL A 14 -3.84 -0.56 -13.07
CA VAL A 14 -3.51 0.86 -13.27
C VAL A 14 -2.02 0.98 -13.57
N GLU A 15 -1.68 1.55 -14.73
CA GLU A 15 -0.30 1.66 -15.22
C GLU A 15 0.62 2.46 -14.28
N GLN A 16 0.15 3.61 -13.78
CA GLN A 16 0.86 4.47 -12.84
C GLN A 16 0.04 4.69 -11.56
N PRO A 17 0.05 3.74 -10.62
CA PRO A 17 -0.82 3.79 -9.45
C PRO A 17 -0.26 4.64 -8.30
N TYR A 18 1.02 5.03 -8.37
CA TYR A 18 1.72 5.68 -7.27
C TYR A 18 1.52 7.20 -7.30
N PRO A 19 0.95 7.80 -6.25
CA PRO A 19 0.90 9.25 -6.12
C PRO A 19 2.28 9.79 -5.69
N PRO A 20 2.57 11.09 -5.93
CA PRO A 20 3.77 11.72 -5.39
C PRO A 20 3.91 11.63 -3.86
N LEU A 21 2.79 11.50 -3.15
CA LEU A 21 2.74 11.30 -1.69
C LEU A 21 3.12 9.87 -1.23
N GLY A 22 3.37 8.95 -2.16
CA GLY A 22 3.77 7.59 -1.83
C GLY A 22 5.10 7.56 -1.05
N LEU A 23 5.23 6.57 -0.17
CA LEU A 23 6.47 6.31 0.57
C LEU A 23 6.99 4.92 0.21
N PRO A 24 8.10 4.82 -0.54
CA PRO A 24 8.70 3.55 -0.93
C PRO A 24 9.36 2.83 0.25
N ASN A 25 9.50 1.51 0.12
CA ASN A 25 10.32 0.71 1.03
C ASN A 25 11.81 1.04 0.84
N ALA A 26 12.63 0.67 1.82
CA ALA A 26 14.05 1.03 1.83
C ALA A 26 14.82 0.45 0.62
N GLU A 27 14.39 -0.71 0.13
CA GLU A 27 15.03 -1.43 -0.97
C GLU A 27 14.54 -0.97 -2.36
N TYR A 28 13.53 -0.09 -2.44
CA TYR A 28 12.85 0.25 -3.71
C TYR A 28 13.82 0.74 -4.80
N GLU A 29 14.73 1.66 -4.47
CA GLU A 29 15.74 2.16 -5.42
C GLU A 29 16.78 1.08 -5.76
N THR A 30 17.22 0.29 -4.77
CA THR A 30 18.20 -0.78 -4.98
C THR A 30 17.63 -1.93 -5.81
N ASP A 31 16.31 -2.08 -5.82
CA ASP A 31 15.54 -3.01 -6.67
C ASP A 31 15.30 -2.44 -8.09
N GLY A 32 15.95 -1.32 -8.43
CA GLY A 32 15.94 -0.71 -9.76
C GLY A 32 14.68 0.09 -10.09
N GLN A 33 13.90 0.49 -9.08
CA GLN A 33 12.68 1.25 -9.29
C GLN A 33 12.93 2.77 -9.31
N ASP A 34 12.05 3.50 -10.00
CA ASP A 34 12.17 4.95 -10.19
C ASP A 34 11.68 5.74 -8.96
N MET A 35 12.61 6.39 -8.27
CA MET A 35 12.33 7.27 -7.12
C MET A 35 11.76 8.64 -7.51
N THR A 36 11.87 9.05 -8.77
CA THR A 36 11.43 10.40 -9.23
C THR A 36 9.91 10.58 -9.18
N VAL A 37 9.17 9.47 -9.06
CA VAL A 37 7.72 9.47 -8.87
C VAL A 37 7.31 10.08 -7.53
N PHE A 38 8.18 10.03 -6.51
CA PHE A 38 7.86 10.44 -5.14
C PHE A 38 8.38 11.84 -4.81
N ALA A 39 7.64 12.54 -3.95
CA ALA A 39 8.05 13.82 -3.42
C ALA A 39 9.31 13.66 -2.54
N SER A 40 10.31 14.52 -2.77
CA SER A 40 11.53 14.55 -1.96
C SER A 40 11.38 15.29 -0.63
N ALA A 41 10.35 16.14 -0.52
CA ALA A 41 10.01 16.85 0.70
C ALA A 41 8.91 16.13 1.47
N ALA A 42 8.96 16.20 2.80
CA ALA A 42 7.91 15.67 3.65
C ALA A 42 6.59 16.39 3.36
N PRO A 43 5.50 15.67 3.02
CA PRO A 43 4.24 16.30 2.68
C PRO A 43 3.51 16.88 3.89
N PRO A 44 2.64 17.87 3.70
CA PRO A 44 1.77 18.37 4.76
C PRO A 44 0.92 17.24 5.37
N TYR A 45 0.78 17.24 6.69
CA TYR A 45 0.06 16.18 7.40
C TYR A 45 -1.40 16.01 6.94
N ALA A 46 -2.07 17.11 6.59
CA ALA A 46 -3.44 17.07 6.07
C ALA A 46 -3.53 16.29 4.74
N GLU A 47 -2.53 16.40 3.87
CA GLU A 47 -2.47 15.65 2.60
C GLU A 47 -2.23 14.16 2.84
N VAL A 48 -1.40 13.81 3.84
CA VAL A 48 -1.20 12.41 4.26
C VAL A 48 -2.50 11.80 4.77
N LEU A 49 -3.26 12.53 5.59
CA LEU A 49 -4.57 12.08 6.09
C LEU A 49 -5.56 11.87 4.95
N GLN A 50 -5.62 12.80 4.00
CA GLN A 50 -6.49 12.69 2.83
C GLN A 50 -6.12 11.48 1.97
N ALA A 51 -4.84 11.32 1.62
CA ALA A 51 -4.37 10.17 0.86
C ALA A 51 -4.71 8.84 1.56
N ARG A 52 -4.52 8.77 2.89
CA ARG A 52 -4.89 7.58 3.68
C ARG A 52 -6.41 7.33 3.69
N ALA A 53 -7.24 8.36 3.74
CA ALA A 53 -8.69 8.22 3.69
C ALA A 53 -9.16 7.70 2.31
N GLU A 54 -8.56 8.17 1.23
CA GLU A 54 -8.85 7.73 -0.13
C GLU A 54 -8.50 6.25 -0.34
N ARG A 55 -7.28 5.81 0.05
CA ARG A 55 -6.88 4.40 -0.10
C ARG A 55 -7.75 3.46 0.73
N ARG A 56 -8.13 3.86 1.96
CA ARG A 56 -9.08 3.09 2.77
C ARG A 56 -10.46 2.99 2.12
N THR A 57 -10.90 4.04 1.45
CA THR A 57 -12.15 4.04 0.69
C THR A 57 -12.06 3.08 -0.50
N MET A 58 -10.98 3.14 -1.28
CA MET A 58 -10.76 2.21 -2.39
C MET A 58 -10.85 0.75 -1.97
N VAL A 59 -10.16 0.35 -0.90
CA VAL A 59 -10.17 -1.03 -0.39
C VAL A 59 -11.56 -1.43 0.10
N ARG A 60 -12.27 -0.52 0.80
CA ARG A 60 -13.62 -0.77 1.29
C ARG A 60 -14.61 -0.96 0.14
N ASP A 61 -14.55 -0.10 -0.87
CA ASP A 61 -15.48 -0.11 -2.00
C ASP A 61 -15.24 -1.36 -2.85
N PHE A 62 -13.97 -1.71 -3.11
CA PHE A 62 -13.62 -2.95 -3.79
C PHE A 62 -14.15 -4.18 -3.04
N ARG A 63 -13.91 -4.26 -1.73
CA ARG A 63 -14.41 -5.37 -0.90
C ARG A 63 -15.94 -5.45 -0.88
N GLY A 64 -16.63 -4.31 -1.00
CA GLY A 64 -18.09 -4.27 -1.04
C GLY A 64 -18.69 -4.80 -2.35
N ALA A 65 -17.92 -4.80 -3.44
CA ALA A 65 -18.38 -5.20 -4.77
C ALA A 65 -17.82 -6.55 -5.25
N VAL A 66 -16.65 -6.97 -4.73
CA VAL A 66 -15.92 -8.15 -5.21
C VAL A 66 -16.70 -9.46 -4.95
N THR A 67 -16.69 -10.35 -5.93
CA THR A 67 -17.32 -11.68 -5.81
C THR A 67 -16.27 -12.77 -5.52
N PRO A 68 -16.69 -13.97 -5.06
CA PRO A 68 -15.77 -15.09 -4.91
C PRO A 68 -15.05 -15.50 -6.21
N ALA A 69 -15.70 -15.32 -7.37
CA ALA A 69 -15.08 -15.60 -8.66
C ALA A 69 -13.97 -14.59 -8.96
N ASP A 70 -14.20 -13.30 -8.68
CA ASP A 70 -13.19 -12.26 -8.84
C ASP A 70 -11.98 -12.48 -7.93
N LEU A 71 -12.22 -12.93 -6.68
CA LEU A 71 -11.17 -13.26 -5.72
C LEU A 71 -10.24 -14.39 -6.17
N ALA A 72 -10.74 -15.33 -6.98
CA ALA A 72 -9.98 -16.45 -7.51
C ALA A 72 -9.15 -16.08 -8.76
N VAL A 73 -9.36 -14.90 -9.34
CA VAL A 73 -8.62 -14.46 -10.53
C VAL A 73 -7.13 -14.30 -10.19
N VAL A 74 -6.29 -14.78 -11.09
CA VAL A 74 -4.82 -14.69 -10.97
C VAL A 74 -4.33 -13.39 -11.60
N ARG A 75 -3.38 -12.74 -10.92
CA ARG A 75 -2.72 -11.50 -11.31
C ARG A 75 -1.21 -11.65 -11.28
N LYS A 76 -0.55 -10.84 -12.11
CA LYS A 76 0.91 -10.73 -12.09
C LYS A 76 1.33 -10.06 -10.79
N ASN A 77 2.23 -10.69 -10.05
CA ASN A 77 2.78 -10.08 -8.84
C ASN A 77 3.63 -8.86 -9.24
N PRO A 78 3.40 -7.69 -8.59
CA PRO A 78 4.02 -6.42 -8.94
C PRO A 78 5.51 -6.36 -8.63
N TRP A 79 6.00 -7.23 -7.74
CA TRP A 79 7.40 -7.30 -7.31
C TRP A 79 8.13 -8.53 -7.87
N ASN A 80 7.40 -9.62 -8.10
CA ASN A 80 7.98 -10.85 -8.63
C ASN A 80 7.08 -11.50 -9.70
N PRO A 81 7.12 -11.00 -10.95
CA PRO A 81 6.32 -11.46 -12.08
C PRO A 81 6.15 -12.97 -12.27
N GLU A 82 7.20 -13.75 -11.96
CA GLU A 82 7.24 -15.20 -12.15
C GLU A 82 6.43 -15.97 -11.09
N HIS A 83 6.00 -15.29 -10.03
CA HIS A 83 5.22 -15.84 -8.91
C HIS A 83 3.86 -15.14 -8.84
N PRO A 84 2.89 -15.54 -9.68
CA PRO A 84 1.60 -14.87 -9.76
C PRO A 84 0.77 -15.09 -8.49
N GLU A 85 -0.08 -14.11 -8.17
CA GLU A 85 -0.90 -14.08 -6.96
C GLU A 85 -2.39 -14.03 -7.32
N SER A 86 -3.25 -14.60 -6.48
CA SER A 86 -4.70 -14.38 -6.62
C SER A 86 -5.10 -12.99 -6.15
N VAL A 87 -6.23 -12.46 -6.62
CA VAL A 87 -6.81 -11.21 -6.10
C VAL A 87 -7.03 -11.32 -4.58
N LEU A 88 -7.43 -12.49 -4.08
CA LEU A 88 -7.53 -12.74 -2.64
C LEU A 88 -6.19 -12.59 -1.92
N SER A 89 -5.11 -13.15 -2.48
CA SER A 89 -3.76 -13.01 -1.93
C SER A 89 -3.34 -11.54 -1.84
N CYS A 90 -3.54 -10.78 -2.94
CA CYS A 90 -3.29 -9.34 -2.96
C CYS A 90 -4.05 -8.59 -1.85
N LEU A 91 -5.33 -8.93 -1.61
CA LEU A 91 -6.11 -8.32 -0.53
C LEU A 91 -5.56 -8.68 0.85
N HIS A 92 -5.18 -9.93 1.08
CA HIS A 92 -4.57 -10.35 2.34
C HIS A 92 -3.27 -9.60 2.61
N THR A 93 -2.41 -9.45 1.60
CA THR A 93 -1.16 -8.67 1.75
C THR A 93 -1.43 -7.23 2.15
N ILE A 94 -2.42 -6.56 1.53
CA ILE A 94 -2.80 -5.19 1.93
C ILE A 94 -3.21 -5.14 3.41
N LEU A 95 -4.06 -6.08 3.85
CA LEU A 95 -4.57 -6.09 5.22
C LEU A 95 -3.47 -6.40 6.24
N GLU A 96 -2.57 -7.33 5.92
CA GLU A 96 -1.43 -7.70 6.75
C GLU A 96 -0.43 -6.55 6.88
N GLU A 97 -0.05 -5.91 5.77
CA GLU A 97 0.85 -4.75 5.78
C GLU A 97 0.25 -3.60 6.60
N GLU A 98 -1.04 -3.28 6.42
CA GLU A 98 -1.70 -2.22 7.19
C GLU A 98 -1.80 -2.53 8.69
N TRP A 99 -1.97 -3.79 9.05
CA TRP A 99 -1.95 -4.24 10.44
C TRP A 99 -0.56 -4.07 11.06
N GLU A 100 0.48 -4.55 10.38
CA GLU A 100 1.86 -4.45 10.87
C GLU A 100 2.32 -2.99 10.96
N HIS A 101 2.00 -2.16 9.96
CA HIS A 101 2.29 -0.73 10.02
C HIS A 101 1.60 -0.04 11.21
N LEU A 102 0.32 -0.37 11.48
CA LEU A 102 -0.37 0.15 12.65
C LEU A 102 0.34 -0.27 13.94
N ARG A 103 0.68 -1.55 14.07
CA ARG A 103 1.37 -2.11 15.24
C ARG A 103 2.70 -1.42 15.50
N PHE A 104 3.51 -1.18 14.46
CA PHE A 104 4.78 -0.46 14.59
C PHE A 104 4.56 1.01 14.96
N ALA A 105 3.62 1.70 14.31
CA ALA A 105 3.33 3.09 14.60
C ALA A 105 2.87 3.30 16.06
N THR A 106 2.01 2.42 16.59
CA THR A 106 1.57 2.52 17.98
C THR A 106 2.70 2.23 18.97
N ARG A 107 3.52 1.20 18.72
CA ARG A 107 4.69 0.88 19.55
C ARG A 107 5.66 2.07 19.64
N ASP A 108 5.95 2.69 18.50
CA ASP A 108 6.90 3.78 18.42
C ASP A 108 6.34 5.05 19.06
N LEU A 109 5.03 5.30 18.92
CA LEU A 109 4.35 6.40 19.61
C LEU A 109 4.37 6.22 21.14
N ASP A 110 4.15 5.02 21.64
CA ASP A 110 4.25 4.70 23.08
C ASP A 110 5.67 4.97 23.59
N THR A 111 6.68 4.56 22.81
CA THR A 111 8.10 4.79 23.12
C THR A 111 8.43 6.29 23.17
N ILE A 112 7.94 7.08 22.22
CA ILE A 112 8.15 8.53 22.20
C ILE A 112 7.47 9.18 23.41
N THR A 113 6.22 8.82 23.69
CA THR A 113 5.42 9.37 24.80
C THR A 113 6.10 9.11 26.15
N ALA A 114 6.64 7.90 26.35
CA ALA A 114 7.37 7.53 27.55
C ALA A 114 8.70 8.29 27.72
N ARG A 115 9.35 8.71 26.63
CA ARG A 115 10.60 9.49 26.67
C ARG A 115 10.37 10.98 26.91
N THR A 116 9.18 11.48 26.62
CA THR A 116 8.79 12.89 26.79
C THR A 116 8.11 13.16 28.13
N SER A 117 7.86 12.13 28.94
CA SER A 117 7.27 12.20 30.29
C SER A 117 8.34 12.15 31.37
#